data_AF-A0A7C5SCC2-F1
#
_entry.id   AF-A0A7C5SCC2-F1
#
_cell.length_a   1.000
_cell.length_b   1.000
_cell.length_c   1.000
_cell.angle_alpha   90.00
_cell.angle_beta   90.00
_cell.angle_gamma   90.00
#
_symmetry.space_group_name_H-M   'P 1'
#
loop_
_entity.id
_entity.type
_entity.pdbx_description
1 polymer ?
#
loop_
_entity_poly.entity_id
_entity_poly.type
_entity_poly.pdbx_seq_one_letter_code
_entity_poly.pdbx_strand_id
1 'polypeptide(L)'
;MDFRLPDASPEDAPARAVETAEGLRFSTRPGPEALEGLAHLPGFPGLPPFHRGPYPSMYMGRPWTIRQYAGFSTAEESNAF
;
A
#
# COMPACT_ATOMS: atom_id res chain seq x y z
N MET A 1 25.32 30.73 8.88
CA MET A 1 24.95 29.94 7.69
C MET A 1 23.45 30.10 7.53
N ASP A 2 23.02 30.83 6.52
CA ASP A 2 21.63 31.23 6.32
C ASP A 2 20.95 30.21 5.40
N PHE A 3 20.04 29.39 5.94
CA PHE A 3 19.36 28.34 5.19
C PHE A 3 18.14 28.95 4.50
N ARG A 4 18.31 29.41 3.25
CA ARG A 4 17.20 29.90 2.43
C ARG A 4 16.29 28.74 2.05
N LEU A 5 15.09 28.68 2.63
CA LEU A 5 14.03 27.81 2.16
C LEU A 5 13.65 28.20 0.72
N PRO A 6 13.39 27.23 -0.18
CA PRO A 6 12.89 27.53 -1.51
C PRO A 6 11.54 28.25 -1.44
N ASP A 7 11.31 29.13 -2.42
CA ASP A 7 10.14 30.05 -2.51
C ASP A 7 8.82 29.29 -2.75
N ALA A 8 8.90 28.13 -3.40
CA ALA A 8 7.77 27.24 -3.66
C ALA A 8 7.77 26.06 -2.69
N SER A 9 6.61 25.79 -2.09
CA SER A 9 6.38 24.53 -1.38
C SER A 9 6.36 23.40 -2.41
N PRO A 10 6.86 22.18 -2.11
CA PRO A 10 6.68 21.01 -2.99
C PRO A 10 5.19 20.71 -3.31
N GLU A 11 4.27 21.31 -2.57
CA GLU A 11 2.82 21.24 -2.80
C GLU A 11 2.35 22.08 -4.01
N ASP A 12 3.09 23.12 -4.41
CA ASP A 12 2.72 24.06 -5.48
C ASP A 12 2.99 23.52 -6.91
N ALA A 13 3.69 22.38 -7.02
CA ALA A 13 3.97 21.76 -8.32
C ALA A 13 2.68 21.23 -8.98
N PRO A 14 2.50 21.30 -10.31
CA PRO A 14 1.33 20.75 -10.97
C PRO A 14 1.26 19.22 -10.84
N ALA A 15 0.04 18.67 -10.71
CA ALA A 15 -0.17 17.23 -10.74
C ALA A 15 0.14 16.69 -12.15
N ARG A 16 0.83 15.55 -12.25
CA ARG A 16 1.19 14.91 -13.53
C ARG A 16 0.45 13.60 -13.68
N ALA A 17 0.04 13.25 -14.90
CA ALA A 17 -0.42 11.91 -15.21
C ALA A 17 0.78 10.96 -15.40
N VAL A 18 0.77 9.83 -14.73
CA VAL A 18 1.77 8.76 -14.86
C VAL A 18 1.05 7.47 -15.23
N GLU A 19 1.65 6.68 -16.13
CA GLU A 19 1.15 5.36 -16.52
C GLU A 19 1.88 4.30 -15.69
N THR A 20 1.11 3.38 -15.09
CA THR A 20 1.68 2.24 -14.34
C THR A 20 2.03 1.09 -15.27
N ALA A 21 2.73 0.08 -14.75
CA ALA A 21 3.02 -1.15 -15.51
C ALA A 21 1.75 -1.89 -15.94
N GLU A 22 0.64 -1.69 -15.24
CA GLU A 22 -0.68 -2.25 -15.53
C GLU A 22 -1.44 -1.43 -16.60
N GLY A 23 -0.84 -0.39 -17.17
CA GLY A 23 -1.46 0.47 -18.18
C GLY A 23 -2.51 1.45 -17.62
N LEU A 24 -2.55 1.62 -16.29
CA LEU A 24 -3.46 2.55 -15.64
C LEU A 24 -2.84 3.94 -15.59
N ARG A 25 -3.60 4.95 -16.02
CA ARG A 25 -3.20 6.35 -15.88
C ARG A 25 -3.70 6.89 -14.56
N PHE A 26 -2.78 7.37 -13.71
CA PHE A 26 -3.12 7.98 -12.42
C PHE A 26 -2.42 9.32 -12.23
N SER A 27 -3.03 10.19 -11.42
CA SER A 27 -2.46 11.48 -11.04
C SER A 27 -1.41 11.30 -9.94
N THR A 28 -0.28 12.01 -10.02
CA THR A 28 0.71 12.07 -8.92
C THR A 28 0.16 12.72 -7.65
N ARG A 29 -0.94 13.47 -7.77
CA ARG A 29 -1.67 14.05 -6.66
C ARG A 29 -3.17 13.87 -6.91
N PRO A 30 -3.77 12.75 -6.47
CA PRO A 30 -5.21 12.57 -6.56
C PRO A 30 -5.92 13.51 -5.57
N GLY A 31 -6.93 14.23 -6.04
CA GLY A 31 -7.85 14.99 -5.19
C GLY A 31 -9.01 14.14 -4.68
N PRO A 32 -9.91 14.69 -3.84
CA PRO A 32 -11.07 13.99 -3.32
C PRO A 32 -12.02 13.45 -4.42
N GLU A 33 -12.04 14.08 -5.59
CA GLU A 33 -12.78 13.63 -6.77
C GLU A 33 -12.38 12.22 -7.22
N ALA A 34 -11.16 11.78 -6.91
CA ALA A 34 -10.70 10.42 -7.22
C ALA A 34 -11.46 9.34 -6.43
N LEU A 35 -12.23 9.70 -5.41
CA LEU A 35 -13.07 8.79 -4.64
C LEU A 35 -14.49 8.64 -5.20
N GLU A 36 -14.87 9.47 -6.18
CA GLU A 36 -16.21 9.46 -6.75
C GLU A 36 -16.51 8.14 -7.46
N GLY A 37 -17.73 7.61 -7.27
CA GLY A 37 -18.18 6.37 -7.90
C GLY A 37 -17.65 5.08 -7.26
N LEU A 38 -16.83 5.14 -6.21
CA LEU A 38 -16.34 3.95 -5.51
C LEU A 38 -17.40 3.38 -4.53
N ALA A 39 -18.32 2.57 -5.06
CA ALA A 39 -19.41 1.96 -4.30
C ALA A 39 -18.98 1.06 -3.12
N HIS A 40 -17.72 0.60 -3.12
CA HIS A 40 -17.17 -0.34 -2.14
C HIS A 40 -16.35 0.31 -1.01
N LEU A 41 -16.27 1.65 -0.97
CA LEU A 41 -15.66 2.39 0.14
C LEU A 41 -16.31 2.09 1.51
N PRO A 42 -17.64 2.07 1.65
CA PRO A 42 -18.28 1.75 2.93
C PRO A 42 -18.15 0.26 3.28
N GLY A 43 -18.13 -0.06 4.59
CA GLY A 43 -18.12 -1.43 5.09
C GLY A 43 -17.16 -1.65 6.27
N PHE A 44 -17.14 -2.88 6.78
CA PHE A 44 -16.28 -3.31 7.88
C PHE A 44 -15.41 -4.51 7.48
N PRO A 45 -14.20 -4.66 8.06
CA PRO A 45 -13.42 -5.88 7.91
C PRO A 45 -14.18 -7.09 8.47
N GLY A 46 -13.97 -8.27 7.88
CA GLY A 46 -14.63 -9.51 8.31
C GLY A 46 -16.08 -9.68 7.84
N LEU A 47 -16.59 -8.79 6.99
CA LEU A 47 -17.90 -8.92 6.34
C LEU A 47 -17.76 -9.00 4.81
N PRO A 48 -18.59 -9.80 4.11
CA PRO A 48 -18.61 -9.82 2.65
C PRO A 48 -18.82 -8.42 2.05
N PRO A 49 -18.16 -8.09 0.92
CA PRO A 49 -17.24 -8.92 0.13
C PRO A 49 -15.76 -8.81 0.57
N PHE A 50 -15.52 -8.44 1.83
CA PHE A 50 -14.20 -8.45 2.49
C PHE A 50 -13.15 -7.48 1.92
N HIS A 51 -13.56 -6.36 1.29
CA HIS A 51 -12.64 -5.34 0.77
C HIS A 51 -11.68 -4.77 1.82
N ARG A 52 -12.09 -4.72 3.09
CA ARG A 52 -11.27 -4.23 4.22
C ARG A 52 -10.51 -5.33 4.96
N GLY A 53 -10.55 -6.55 4.44
CA GLY A 53 -9.89 -7.72 4.99
C GLY A 53 -10.86 -8.79 5.47
N PRO A 54 -10.39 -10.07 5.52
CA PRO A 54 -11.23 -11.22 5.84
C PRO A 54 -11.56 -11.39 7.33
N TYR A 55 -10.82 -10.73 8.24
CA TYR A 55 -11.00 -10.90 9.68
C TYR A 55 -11.40 -9.59 10.36
N PRO A 56 -12.37 -9.57 11.30
CA PRO A 56 -12.89 -8.33 11.90
C PRO A 56 -11.86 -7.45 12.62
N SER A 57 -10.85 -8.04 13.25
CA SER A 57 -9.79 -7.32 13.97
C SER A 57 -8.45 -7.25 13.22
N MET A 58 -8.36 -7.89 12.05
CA MET A 58 -7.14 -8.01 11.25
C MET A 58 -5.88 -8.22 12.12
N TYR A 59 -4.91 -7.31 12.03
CA TYR A 59 -3.62 -7.40 12.69
C TYR A 59 -3.60 -6.86 14.12
N MET A 60 -4.73 -6.35 14.64
CA MET A 60 -4.79 -5.80 15.99
C MET A 60 -4.49 -6.86 17.07
N GLY A 61 -4.99 -8.08 16.89
CA GLY A 61 -4.74 -9.20 17.82
C GLY A 61 -3.76 -10.24 17.30
N ARG A 62 -3.61 -10.38 15.98
CA ARG A 62 -2.77 -11.40 15.34
C ARG A 62 -2.09 -10.81 14.10
N PRO A 63 -0.81 -10.43 14.17
CA PRO A 63 -0.09 -9.92 13.00
C PRO A 63 0.04 -11.01 11.91
N TRP A 64 0.37 -10.60 10.69
CA TRP A 64 0.63 -11.56 9.61
C TRP A 64 1.81 -12.46 9.97
N THR A 65 1.77 -13.71 9.50
CA THR A 65 2.88 -14.64 9.72
C THR A 65 4.10 -14.17 8.91
N ILE A 66 5.23 -13.97 9.58
CA ILE A 66 6.51 -13.84 8.89
C ILE A 66 6.89 -15.23 8.38
N ARG A 67 6.88 -15.42 7.06
CA ARG A 67 7.18 -16.70 6.40
C ARG A 67 8.37 -16.51 5.48
N GLN A 68 9.56 -16.64 6.05
CA GLN A 68 10.79 -16.57 5.27
C GLN A 68 10.88 -17.82 4.40
N TYR A 69 11.15 -17.62 3.11
CA TYR A 69 11.54 -18.73 2.25
C TYR A 69 13.00 -19.07 2.60
N ALA A 70 13.19 -20.27 3.15
CA ALA A 70 14.49 -20.80 3.52
C ALA A 70 14.71 -22.16 2.86
N GLY A 71 15.96 -22.45 2.52
CA GLY A 71 16.38 -23.66 1.83
C GLY A 71 17.64 -23.40 1.02
N PHE A 72 18.72 -24.09 1.36
CA PHE A 72 19.98 -24.03 0.64
C PHE A 72 20.65 -25.41 0.69
N SER A 73 21.23 -25.84 -0.43
CA SER A 73 21.98 -27.10 -0.53
C SER A 73 21.13 -28.32 -0.12
N THR A 74 21.60 -29.15 0.81
CA THR A 74 20.95 -30.40 1.22
C THR A 74 19.86 -30.19 2.27
N ALA A 75 19.00 -31.21 2.44
CA ALA A 75 17.93 -31.18 3.44
C ALA A 75 18.46 -31.06 4.88
N GLU A 76 19.61 -31.68 5.19
CA GLU A 76 20.25 -31.58 6.51
C GLU A 76 20.79 -30.17 6.77
N GLU A 77 21.47 -29.57 5.80
CA GLU A 77 22.01 -28.20 5.94
C GLU A 77 20.90 -27.16 6.04
N SER A 78 19.77 -27.37 5.34
CA SER A 78 18.60 -26.47 5.43
C SER A 78 17.82 -26.61 6.74
N ASN A 79 17.91 -27.75 7.44
CA ASN A 79 17.17 -27.98 8.69
C ASN A 79 17.97 -27.56 9.93
N ALA A 80 19.29 -27.66 9.86
CA ALA A 80 20.18 -27.25 10.96
C ALA A 80 20.37 -25.73 11.06
N PHE A 81 19.93 -24.98 10.05
CA PHE A 81 20.00 -23.53 9.97
C PHE A 81 18.72 -22.86 10.50
#